data_AF-A0A6F9DMI6-F1
#
_entry.id   AF-A0A6F9DMI6-F1
#
_cell.length_a   1.000
_cell.length_b   1.000
_cell.length_c   1.000
_cell.angle_alpha   90.00
_cell.angle_beta   90.00
_cell.angle_gamma   90.00
#
_symmetry.space_group_name_H-M   'P 1'
#
loop_
_entity.id
_entity.type
_entity.pdbx_description
1 polymer ?
#
loop_
_entity_poly.entity_id
_entity_poly.type
_entity_poly.pdbx_seq_one_letter_code
_entity_poly.pdbx_strand_id
1 'polypeptide(L)' 'MFLANVITGEYCVGHSDLKVPPEKPGQKSKYDSTVDREHSPRIFVVYKDSSAYASYLITFM' A
#
# COMPACT_ATOMS: atom_id res chain seq x y z
N MET A 1 5.09 4.61 -17.56
CA MET A 1 4.21 4.34 -16.39
C MET A 1 4.13 2.84 -16.20
N PHE A 2 4.22 2.32 -14.98
CA PHE A 2 3.97 0.89 -14.74
C PHE A 2 2.52 0.64 -14.36
N LEU A 3 1.93 -0.41 -14.91
CA LEU A 3 0.73 -1.03 -14.38
C LEU A 3 1.18 -2.26 -13.60
N ALA A 4 0.91 -2.26 -12.30
CA ALA A 4 1.39 -3.28 -11.37
C ALA A 4 0.22 -3.97 -10.65
N ASN A 5 0.38 -5.26 -10.40
CA ASN A 5 -0.44 -5.99 -9.45
C ASN A 5 0.19 -5.79 -8.06
N VAL A 6 -0.59 -5.26 -7.11
CA VAL A 6 -0.09 -4.88 -5.78
C VAL A 6 -0.91 -5.61 -4.73
N ILE A 7 -0.22 -6.29 -3.79
CA ILE A 7 -0.84 -6.94 -2.64
C ILE A 7 -1.07 -5.87 -1.56
N THR A 8 -2.29 -5.33 -1.50
CA THR A 8 -2.65 -4.26 -0.56
C THR A 8 -3.12 -4.80 0.80
N GLY A 9 -3.70 -6.00 0.84
CA GLY A 9 -4.18 -6.62 2.09
C GLY A 9 -5.12 -5.72 2.88
N GLU A 10 -5.03 -5.78 4.21
CA GLU A 10 -5.75 -4.87 5.09
C GLU A 10 -4.99 -3.55 5.22
N TYR A 11 -5.72 -2.43 5.17
CA TYR A 11 -5.12 -1.09 5.16
C TYR A 11 -5.68 -0.16 6.22
N CYS A 12 -4.92 0.87 6.56
CA CYS A 12 -5.34 2.00 7.38
C CYS A 12 -4.80 3.33 6.83
N VAL A 13 -5.26 4.46 7.36
CA VAL A 13 -4.76 5.78 6.92
C VAL A 13 -3.28 5.94 7.29
N GLY A 14 -2.47 6.35 6.32
CA GLY A 14 -1.03 6.58 6.49
C GLY A 14 -0.68 8.03 6.84
N HIS A 15 0.57 8.21 7.30
CA HIS A 15 1.20 9.51 7.53
C HIS A 15 2.65 9.48 7.00
N SER A 16 3.23 10.66 6.70
CA SER A 16 4.54 10.80 6.04
C SER A 16 5.70 10.16 6.80
N ASP A 17 5.60 10.08 8.12
CA ASP A 17 6.71 9.68 8.98
C ASP A 17 6.75 8.16 9.22
N LEU A 18 5.79 7.42 8.63
CA LEU A 18 5.68 5.97 8.78
C LEU A 18 6.72 5.24 7.94
N LYS A 19 7.63 4.53 8.62
CA LYS A 19 8.56 3.58 7.99
C LYS A 19 7.98 2.18 7.80
N VAL A 20 6.97 1.85 8.60
CA VAL A 20 6.28 0.56 8.62
C VAL A 20 4.79 0.81 8.84
N PRO A 21 3.90 -0.09 8.42
CA PRO A 21 2.48 0.08 8.65
C PRO A 21 2.17 0.00 10.16
N PRO A 22 1.14 0.73 10.64
CA PRO A 22 0.70 0.69 12.04
C PRO A 22 0.25 -0.72 12.48
N GLU A 23 0.22 -0.95 13.80
CA GLU A 23 -0.39 -2.15 14.40
C GLU A 23 -1.91 -2.06 14.35
N LYS A 24 -2.57 -3.21 14.16
CA LYS A 24 -4.03 -3.31 14.18
C LYS A 24 -4.55 -3.18 15.61
N PRO A 25 -5.63 -2.42 15.86
CA PRO A 25 -6.21 -2.29 17.19
C PRO A 25 -6.55 -3.66 17.80
N GLY A 26 -5.99 -3.95 18.97
CA GLY A 26 -6.25 -5.21 19.69
C GLY A 26 -5.59 -6.46 19.10
N GLN A 27 -4.72 -6.33 18.09
CA GLN A 27 -3.95 -7.42 17.53
C GLN A 27 -2.44 -7.11 17.57
N LYS A 28 -1.61 -8.15 17.61
CA LYS A 28 -0.14 -8.00 17.49
C LYS A 28 0.34 -7.93 16.03
N SER A 29 -0.58 -7.97 15.07
CA SER A 29 -0.30 -7.90 13.64
C SER A 29 -0.34 -6.45 13.16
N LYS A 30 0.44 -6.15 12.12
CA LYS A 30 0.39 -4.86 11.43
C LYS A 30 -0.60 -4.91 10.27
N TYR A 31 -1.04 -3.73 9.83
CA TYR A 31 -1.67 -3.59 8.51
C TYR A 31 -0.68 -3.98 7.41
N ASP A 32 -1.18 -4.32 6.23
CA ASP A 32 -0.37 -4.72 5.08
C ASP A 32 0.05 -3.51 4.23
N SER A 33 -0.81 -2.49 4.16
CA SER A 33 -0.57 -1.24 3.46
C SER A 33 -1.18 -0.05 4.18
N THR A 34 -0.84 1.16 3.73
CA THR A 34 -1.54 2.39 4.15
C THR A 34 -2.12 3.13 2.97
N VAL A 35 -3.15 3.94 3.23
CA VAL A 35 -3.89 4.70 2.22
C VAL A 35 -3.98 6.18 2.55
N ASP A 36 -4.32 7.00 1.54
CA ASP A 36 -4.60 8.42 1.72
C ASP A 36 -5.94 8.69 2.40
N ARG A 37 -6.96 7.84 2.16
CA ARG A 37 -8.30 7.96 2.74
C ARG A 37 -8.89 6.58 2.99
N GLU A 38 -9.58 6.42 4.13
CA GLU A 38 -10.14 5.13 4.53
C GLU A 38 -11.33 4.67 3.66
N HIS A 39 -12.27 5.58 3.37
CA HIS A 39 -13.54 5.21 2.71
C HIS A 39 -13.47 5.24 1.17
N SER A 40 -12.44 5.87 0.59
CA SER A 40 -12.24 5.95 -0.86
C SER A 40 -10.76 6.14 -1.16
N PRO A 41 -9.95 5.08 -0.98
CA PRO A 41 -8.52 5.17 -1.16
C PRO A 41 -8.18 5.39 -2.64
N ARG A 42 -7.25 6.29 -2.91
CA ARG A 42 -6.70 6.57 -4.25
C ARG A 42 -5.21 6.29 -4.33
N ILE A 43 -4.53 6.29 -3.20
CA ILE A 43 -3.10 6.02 -3.09
C ILE A 43 -2.93 4.90 -2.08
N PHE A 44 -2.12 3.90 -2.42
CA PHE A 44 -1.70 2.83 -1.54
C PHE A 44 -0.18 2.86 -1.39
N VAL A 45 0.29 2.67 -0.17
CA VAL A 45 1.71 2.52 0.17
C VAL A 45 1.93 1.12 0.73
N VAL A 46 2.75 0.33 0.04
CA VAL A 46 3.17 -1.00 0.49
C VAL A 46 4.59 -0.97 1.02
N TYR A 47 4.89 -1.79 2.02
CA TYR A 47 6.13 -1.70 2.80
C TYR A 47 7.07 -2.91 2.63
N LYS A 48 6.70 -3.88 1.79
CA LYS A 48 7.51 -5.08 1.51
C LYS A 48 7.91 -5.10 0.05
N ASP A 49 9.15 -5.48 -0.22
CA ASP A 49 9.71 -5.50 -1.58
C ASP A 49 8.92 -6.40 -2.54
N SER A 50 8.36 -7.50 -2.03
CA SER A 50 7.56 -8.46 -2.80
C SER A 50 6.09 -8.09 -2.94
N SER A 51 5.63 -6.95 -2.41
CA SER A 51 4.22 -6.54 -2.46
C SER A 51 3.78 -5.97 -3.81
N ALA A 52 4.71 -5.66 -4.73
CA ALA A 52 4.39 -5.08 -6.04
C ALA A 52 5.07 -5.86 -7.16
N TYR A 53 4.27 -6.32 -8.12
CA TYR A 53 4.76 -6.95 -9.35
C TYR A 53 4.40 -6.07 -10.56
N ALA A 54 5.42 -5.51 -11.21
CA ALA A 54 5.26 -4.65 -12.39
C ALA A 54 4.85 -5.50 -13.61
N SER A 55 3.55 -5.56 -13.89
CA SER A 55 3.00 -6.41 -14.96
C SER A 55 3.20 -5.82 -16.35
N TYR A 56 3.13 -4.49 -16.49
CA TYR A 56 3.30 -3.82 -17.78
C TYR A 56 4.05 -2.51 -17.63
N LEU A 57 4.88 -2.18 -18.64
CA LEU A 57 5.44 -0.85 -18.85
C LEU A 57 4.69 -0.16 -19.99
N ILE A 58 3.96 0.89 -19.65
CA ILE A 58 3.22 1.74 -20.58
C ILE A 58 4.12 2.90 -21.02
N THR A 59 4.30 3.02 -22.33
CA THR A 59 5.03 4.12 -22.99
C THR A 59 4.02 5.04 -23.66
N PHE A 60 4.13 6.34 -23.41
CA PHE A 60 3.29 7.35 -24.04
C PHE A 60 4.03 8.03 -25.18
N MET A 61 3.29 8.43 -26.22
CA MET A 61 3.80 9.18 -27.37
C MET A 61 3.48 10.66 -27.22
#